data_AF-A0A730K468-F1
#
_entry.id   AF-A0A730K468-F1
#
_cell.length_a   1.000
_cell.length_b   1.000
_cell.length_c   1.000
_cell.angle_alpha   90.00
_cell.angle_beta   90.00
_cell.angle_gamma   90.00
#
_symmetry.space_group_name_H-M   'P 1'
#
loop_
_entity.id
_entity.type
_entity.pdbx_description
1 polymer ?
#
loop_
_entity_poly.entity_id
_entity_poly.type
_entity_poly.pdbx_seq_one_letter_code
_entity_poly.pdbx_strand_id
1 'polypeptide(L)'
;PPQAMHFCWDSIIDKKVYETWITFGYPVWEMMLTPYPSPLDAGVQEYHRYLVIGLAPEGRVRVWLVNNGKPNTRLTEDKDI
;
A
#
# COMPACT_ATOMS: atom_id res chain seq x y z
N PRO A 1 9.04 11.54 1.19
CA PRO A 1 8.21 10.30 1.31
C PRO A 1 8.90 9.17 0.53
N PRO A 2 8.74 7.89 0.93
CA PRO A 2 9.34 6.77 0.22
C PRO A 2 8.89 6.76 -1.26
N GLN A 3 9.86 6.57 -2.15
CA GLN A 3 9.69 6.64 -3.61
C GLN A 3 9.32 5.28 -4.20
N ALA A 4 9.90 4.23 -3.61
CA ALA A 4 9.67 2.86 -3.99
C ALA A 4 9.87 1.94 -2.78
N MET A 5 9.37 0.73 -2.90
CA MET A 5 9.61 -0.37 -1.99
C MET A 5 10.01 -1.59 -2.81
N HIS A 6 11.10 -2.24 -2.40
CA HIS A 6 11.57 -3.49 -2.98
C HIS A 6 11.43 -4.59 -1.93
N PHE A 7 10.83 -5.71 -2.29
CA PHE A 7 10.69 -6.83 -1.37
C PHE A 7 10.60 -8.16 -2.11
N CYS A 8 10.96 -9.22 -1.39
CA CYS A 8 10.89 -10.60 -1.84
C CYS A 8 10.06 -11.45 -0.87
N TRP A 9 9.47 -12.53 -1.36
CA TRP A 9 8.76 -13.48 -0.53
C TRP A 9 8.85 -14.90 -1.07
N ASP A 10 8.88 -15.87 -0.15
CA ASP A 10 8.75 -17.28 -0.48
C ASP A 10 7.27 -17.62 -0.62
N SER A 11 6.83 -17.94 -1.84
CA SER A 11 5.49 -18.49 -2.04
C SER A 11 5.51 -19.97 -1.69
N ILE A 12 4.92 -20.30 -0.54
CA ILE A 12 4.76 -21.70 -0.08
C ILE A 12 3.85 -22.48 -1.05
N ILE A 13 2.81 -21.83 -1.57
CA ILE A 13 1.84 -22.45 -2.50
C ILE A 13 2.48 -22.70 -3.88
N ASP A 14 3.23 -21.73 -4.41
CA ASP A 14 3.85 -21.84 -5.73
C ASP A 14 5.24 -22.52 -5.70
N LYS A 15 5.78 -22.78 -4.51
CA LYS A 15 7.09 -23.39 -4.26
C LYS A 15 8.24 -22.65 -4.94
N LYS A 16 8.17 -21.32 -4.98
CA LYS A 16 9.25 -20.46 -5.52
C LYS A 16 9.29 -19.11 -4.83
N VAL A 17 10.40 -18.43 -5.00
CA VAL A 17 10.62 -17.07 -4.52
C VAL A 17 10.11 -16.10 -5.58
N TYR A 18 9.41 -15.06 -5.12
CA TYR A 18 9.07 -13.90 -5.93
C TYR A 18 9.77 -12.66 -5.39
N GLU A 19 10.00 -11.70 -6.28
CA GLU A 19 10.63 -10.43 -6.00
C GLU A 19 9.92 -9.36 -6.81
N THR A 20 9.68 -8.19 -6.21
CA THR A 20 8.98 -7.12 -6.91
C THR A 20 9.33 -5.74 -6.38
N TRP A 21 9.12 -4.75 -7.25
CA TRP A 21 9.27 -3.33 -6.98
C TRP A 21 7.90 -2.67 -7.03
N ILE A 22 7.52 -1.99 -5.95
CA ILE A 22 6.40 -1.06 -5.94
C ILE A 22 6.97 0.35 -6.08
N THR A 23 6.59 1.07 -7.12
CA THR A 23 6.86 2.50 -7.25
C THR A 23 5.62 3.29 -6.84
N PHE A 24 5.82 4.34 -6.05
CA PHE A 24 4.72 5.19 -5.61
C PHE A 24 4.61 6.38 -6.57
N GLY A 25 3.47 6.48 -7.27
CA GLY A 25 3.20 7.62 -8.14
C GLY A 25 2.83 8.89 -7.36
N TYR A 26 2.78 10.02 -8.07
CA TYR A 26 2.43 11.33 -7.51
C TYR A 26 1.14 11.32 -6.64
N PRO A 27 0.03 10.67 -7.03
CA PRO A 27 -1.18 10.65 -6.21
C PRO A 27 -0.98 10.00 -4.84
N VAL A 28 -0.16 8.95 -4.77
CA VAL A 28 0.16 8.26 -3.51
C VAL A 28 1.03 9.14 -2.63
N TRP A 29 1.98 9.88 -3.21
CA TRP A 29 2.80 10.83 -2.45
C TRP A 29 1.96 11.98 -1.89
N GLU A 30 1.07 12.53 -2.71
CA GLU A 30 0.16 13.59 -2.28
C GLU A 30 -0.68 13.11 -1.10
N MET A 31 -1.24 11.90 -1.17
CA MET A 31 -1.94 11.30 -0.03
C MET A 31 -1.02 11.13 1.20
N MET A 32 0.20 10.62 1.06
CA MET A 32 1.12 10.45 2.18
C MET A 32 1.57 11.79 2.82
N LEU A 33 1.62 12.86 2.05
CA LEU A 33 2.06 14.19 2.51
C LEU A 33 0.91 15.07 3.00
N THR A 34 -0.33 14.77 2.60
CA THR A 34 -1.50 15.57 2.95
C THR A 34 -2.13 15.00 4.22
N PRO A 35 -2.13 15.75 5.33
CA PRO A 35 -2.86 15.33 6.52
C PRO A 35 -4.37 15.35 6.28
N TYR A 36 -5.11 14.51 6.99
CA TYR A 36 -6.56 14.51 7.01
C TYR A 36 -7.10 14.57 8.45
N PRO A 37 -8.32 15.12 8.67
CA PRO A 37 -8.91 15.17 10.01
C PRO A 37 -9.06 13.78 10.61
N SER A 38 -8.64 13.62 11.88
CA SER A 38 -8.84 12.38 12.61
C SER A 38 -10.33 12.05 12.69
N PRO A 39 -10.74 10.80 12.44
CA PRO A 39 -12.11 10.36 12.66
C PRO A 39 -12.46 10.25 14.15
N LEU A 40 -11.46 10.20 15.02
CA LEU A 40 -11.61 9.91 16.44
C LEU A 40 -11.46 11.15 17.32
N ASP A 41 -10.69 12.15 16.89
CA ASP A 41 -10.40 13.35 17.68
C ASP A 41 -10.55 14.65 16.86
N ALA A 42 -11.51 15.48 17.27
CA ALA A 42 -11.82 16.73 16.59
C ALA A 42 -10.69 17.75 16.78
N GLY A 43 -10.01 18.09 15.69
CA GLY A 43 -8.89 19.06 15.69
C GLY A 43 -7.51 18.40 15.52
N VAL A 44 -7.44 17.07 15.58
CA VAL A 44 -6.20 16.34 15.26
C VAL A 44 -6.14 16.09 13.76
N GLN A 45 -4.97 16.35 13.19
CA GLN A 45 -4.61 16.00 11.82
C GLN A 45 -3.77 14.73 11.82
N GLU A 46 -4.15 13.76 10.99
CA GLU A 46 -3.48 12.47 10.88
C GLU A 46 -2.91 12.27 9.48
N TYR A 47 -1.92 11.39 9.37
CA TYR A 47 -1.30 11.01 8.11
C TYR A 47 -1.60 9.54 7.82
N HIS A 48 -1.56 9.15 6.55
CA HIS A 48 -1.58 7.74 6.18
C HIS A 48 -0.24 7.10 6.57
N ARG A 49 -0.26 6.22 7.58
CA ARG A 49 0.96 5.64 8.18
C ARG A 49 1.31 4.24 7.67
N TYR A 50 0.32 3.50 7.19
CA TYR A 50 0.47 2.08 6.90
C TYR A 50 0.06 1.74 5.47
N LEU A 51 0.76 0.76 4.91
CA LEU A 51 0.43 0.07 3.68
C LEU A 51 0.09 -1.38 4.01
N VAL A 52 -0.89 -1.93 3.32
CA VAL A 52 -1.20 -3.37 3.33
C VAL A 52 -0.86 -3.93 1.98
N ILE A 53 -0.11 -5.04 1.96
CA ILE A 53 0.31 -5.73 0.75
C ILE A 53 -0.33 -7.12 0.77
N GLY A 54 -1.14 -7.41 -0.24
CA GLY A 54 -1.75 -8.70 -0.46
C GLY A 54 -0.96 -9.48 -1.50
N LEU A 55 -0.52 -10.67 -1.13
CA LEU A 55 0.21 -11.59 -1.99
C LEU A 55 -0.73 -12.73 -2.37
N ALA A 56 -1.05 -12.85 -3.64
CA ALA A 56 -1.83 -13.95 -4.18
C ALA A 56 -0.91 -14.99 -4.84
N PRO A 57 -1.39 -16.24 -5.00
CA PRO A 57 -0.72 -17.23 -5.83
C PRO A 57 -0.39 -16.67 -7.22
N GLU A 58 0.56 -17.32 -7.89
CA GLU A 58 1.07 -16.91 -9.19
C GLU A 58 1.89 -15.61 -9.18
N GLY A 59 2.14 -15.01 -8.02
CA GLY A 59 3.01 -13.82 -7.91
C GLY A 59 2.26 -12.49 -7.94
N ARG A 60 0.92 -12.53 -7.86
CA ARG A 60 0.09 -11.33 -7.99
C ARG A 60 0.15 -10.50 -6.72
N VAL A 61 0.40 -9.20 -6.87
CA VAL A 61 0.53 -8.27 -5.74
C VAL A 61 -0.55 -7.20 -5.81
N ARG A 62 -1.17 -6.94 -4.66
CA ARG A 62 -2.10 -5.81 -4.48
C ARG A 62 -1.67 -4.97 -3.29
N VAL A 63 -1.82 -3.66 -3.42
CA VAL A 63 -1.39 -2.71 -2.39
C VAL A 63 -2.55 -1.81 -2.02
N TRP A 64 -2.71 -1.55 -0.73
CA TRP A 64 -3.69 -0.61 -0.20
C TRP A 64 -3.04 0.36 0.78
N LEU A 65 -3.49 1.60 0.75
CA LEU A 65 -3.20 2.62 1.76
C LEU A 65 -4.23 2.52 2.88
N VAL A 66 -3.76 2.44 4.12
CA VAL A 66 -4.64 2.37 5.29
C VAL A 66 -5.20 3.75 5.61
N ASN A 67 -6.51 3.79 5.81
CA ASN A 67 -7.24 4.98 6.22
C ASN A 67 -7.75 4.78 7.64
N ASN A 68 -7.58 5.77 8.52
CA ASN A 68 -8.08 5.66 9.88
C ASN A 68 -9.61 5.79 9.85
N GLY A 69 -10.31 4.83 10.46
CA GLY A 69 -11.78 4.82 10.57
C GLY A 69 -12.56 4.78 9.24
N LYS A 70 -11.89 4.57 8.11
CA LYS A 70 -12.47 4.50 6.76
C LYS A 70 -11.93 3.29 6.00
N PRO A 71 -12.62 2.82 4.93
CA PRO A 71 -12.09 1.76 4.07
C PRO A 71 -10.74 2.12 3.45
N ASN A 72 -9.85 1.16 3.29
CA ASN A 72 -8.52 1.35 2.69
C ASN A 72 -8.60 1.73 1.21
N THR A 73 -7.71 2.61 0.75
CA THR A 73 -7.61 3.02 -0.66
C THR A 73 -6.75 2.02 -1.43
N ARG A 74 -7.29 1.37 -2.46
CA ARG A 74 -6.50 0.48 -3.34
C ARG A 74 -5.56 1.31 -4.22
N LEU A 75 -4.28 0.94 -4.26
CA LEU A 75 -3.23 1.67 -5.00
C LEU A 75 -2.84 1.01 -6.33
N THR A 76 -2.98 -0.31 -6.46
CA THR A 76 -2.69 -1.02 -7.71
C THR A 76 -3.96 -1.14 -8.56
N GLU A 77 -3.92 -0.64 -9.80
CA GLU A 77 -4.88 -1.03 -10.83
C GLU A 77 -4.69 -2.51 -11.20
N ASP A 78 -5.67 -3.12 -11.86
CA ASP A 78 -5.63 -4.52 -12.36
C ASP A 78 -4.64 -4.66 -13.55
N LYS A 79 -3.39 -4.24 -13.36
CA LYS A 79 -2.29 -4.64 -14.22
C LYS A 79 -1.47 -5.65 -13.45
N ASP A 80 -1.53 -6.88 -13.93
CA ASP A 80 -0.59 -7.93 -13.57
C ASP A 80 0.82 -7.33 -13.67
N ILE A 81 1.52 -7.30 -12.53
CA ILE A 81 2.94 -6.95 -12.44
C ILE A 81 3.74 -8.14 -12.98
#